data_AF-A0A6M1SMI2-F1
#
_entry.id   AF-A0A6M1SMI2-F1
#
_cell.length_a   1.000
_cell.length_b   1.000
_cell.length_c   1.000
_cell.angle_alpha   90.00
_cell.angle_beta   90.00
_cell.angle_gamma   90.00
#
_symmetry.space_group_name_H-M   'P 1'
#
loop_
_entity.id
_entity.type
_entity.pdbx_description
1 polymer ?
#
loop_
_entity_poly.entity_id
_entity_poly.type
_entity_poly.pdbx_seq_one_letter_code
_entity_poly.pdbx_strand_id
1 'polypeptide(L)'
;MNNLFEKEEFSESDIQSLIDNNIEENIHLEFKSSGAFSKSDSSKKLGIAKTVSSFANSDGGIVIYGINEEEHTANSLSYIDGNEFTKEWLEQIIGTNINRRIGGVEIYPIRFEDDIAKSVYVVKVPPSSIAPHMIKDNKYYGRRNFQSEPLEEYEVRRIYNQKSKTELNFWYFNFRTMDKKDQGKTYAVKIIYDLIIENISSSIEKDYKVEVEVPTPFVDERQYLKRSATRKTTSHDIYTFYDGEPLFQGEVKDFGNGPAIFVARKNMDDLDQIFRLQLYYSNDVIFREWTIQELIEITEYNLYELQR
;
A
#
# COMPACT_ATOMS: atom_id res chain seq x y z
N MET A 1 10.43 -25.50 1.33
CA MET A 1 9.63 -25.39 0.10
C MET A 1 9.65 -23.94 -0.28
N ASN A 2 10.25 -23.60 -1.43
CA ASN A 2 10.31 -22.22 -1.91
C ASN A 2 8.88 -21.71 -2.07
N ASN A 3 8.65 -20.48 -1.62
CA ASN A 3 7.35 -19.84 -1.69
C ASN A 3 6.92 -19.73 -3.17
N LEU A 4 5.95 -20.55 -3.59
CA LEU A 4 5.44 -20.58 -4.98
C LEU A 4 5.01 -19.17 -5.45
N PHE A 5 4.58 -18.32 -4.50
CA PHE A 5 4.12 -16.95 -4.75
C PHE A 5 5.25 -15.95 -5.02
N GLU A 6 6.46 -16.21 -4.54
CA GLU A 6 7.64 -15.35 -4.76
C GLU A 6 8.40 -15.74 -6.03
N LYS A 7 8.05 -16.88 -6.64
CA LYS A 7 8.74 -17.37 -7.83
C LYS A 7 8.40 -16.51 -9.06
N GLU A 8 9.42 -16.21 -9.85
CA GLU A 8 9.33 -15.45 -11.11
C GLU A 8 9.40 -16.36 -12.35
N GLU A 9 9.89 -17.59 -12.21
CA GLU A 9 9.99 -18.59 -13.28
C GLU A 9 9.51 -19.95 -12.79
N PHE A 10 8.76 -20.67 -13.61
CA PHE A 10 8.24 -22.00 -13.32
C PHE A 10 8.83 -23.03 -14.30
N SER A 11 9.04 -24.25 -13.84
CA SER A 11 9.61 -25.36 -14.60
C SER A 11 8.75 -26.63 -14.46
N GLU A 12 8.98 -27.62 -15.32
CA GLU A 12 8.35 -28.95 -15.21
C GLU A 12 8.56 -29.58 -13.83
N SER A 13 9.77 -29.43 -13.28
CA SER A 13 10.11 -29.99 -11.97
C SER A 13 9.31 -29.38 -10.82
N ASP A 14 8.93 -28.10 -10.94
CA ASP A 14 8.07 -27.45 -9.94
C ASP A 14 6.68 -28.06 -9.95
N ILE A 15 6.12 -28.27 -11.14
CA ILE A 15 4.80 -28.88 -11.31
C ILE A 15 4.80 -30.32 -10.80
N GLN A 16 5.84 -31.09 -11.13
CA GLN A 16 5.97 -32.47 -10.67
C GLN A 16 6.10 -32.54 -9.14
N SER A 17 6.85 -31.61 -8.53
CA SER A 17 6.97 -31.52 -7.07
C SER A 17 5.64 -31.24 -6.38
N LEU A 18 4.68 -30.54 -7.00
CA LEU A 18 3.36 -30.34 -6.40
C LEU A 18 2.59 -31.66 -6.30
N ILE A 19 2.69 -32.49 -7.34
CA ILE A 19 2.04 -33.81 -7.41
C ILE A 19 2.73 -34.81 -6.47
N ASP A 20 4.06 -34.92 -6.55
CA ASP A 20 4.83 -35.90 -5.76
C ASP A 20 4.67 -35.70 -4.25
N ASN A 21 4.44 -34.45 -3.83
CA ASN A 21 4.21 -34.10 -2.42
C ASN A 21 2.74 -33.99 -2.03
N ASN A 22 1.80 -34.32 -2.93
CA ASN A 22 0.34 -34.23 -2.72
C ASN A 22 -0.08 -32.87 -2.13
N ILE A 23 0.40 -31.78 -2.73
CA ILE A 23 0.13 -30.43 -2.21
C ILE A 23 -1.38 -30.15 -2.23
N GLU A 24 -1.89 -29.69 -1.09
CA GLU A 24 -3.30 -29.33 -0.91
C GLU A 24 -3.62 -27.94 -1.48
N GLU A 25 -4.77 -27.82 -2.11
CA GLU A 25 -5.39 -26.54 -2.44
C GLU A 25 -5.64 -25.71 -1.17
N ASN A 26 -5.63 -24.40 -1.33
CA ASN A 26 -5.92 -23.49 -0.24
C ASN A 26 -6.51 -22.17 -0.76
N ILE A 27 -6.60 -21.18 0.12
CA ILE A 27 -7.13 -19.85 -0.22
C ILE A 27 -6.36 -19.15 -1.34
N HIS A 28 -5.09 -19.50 -1.55
CA HIS A 28 -4.20 -18.91 -2.55
C HIS A 28 -3.75 -19.89 -3.65
N LEU A 29 -4.14 -21.17 -3.61
CA LEU A 29 -3.73 -22.16 -4.61
C LEU A 29 -4.93 -23.00 -5.06
N GLU A 30 -5.11 -23.11 -6.38
CA GLU A 30 -6.16 -23.92 -7.00
C GLU A 30 -5.62 -24.71 -8.19
N PHE A 31 -6.04 -25.97 -8.32
CA PHE A 31 -5.74 -26.87 -9.41
C PHE A 31 -6.96 -27.05 -10.30
N LYS A 32 -6.73 -27.13 -11.61
CA LYS A 32 -7.77 -27.40 -12.61
C LYS A 32 -7.23 -28.32 -13.68
N SER A 33 -8.01 -29.33 -14.07
CA SER A 33 -7.64 -30.22 -15.19
C SER A 33 -7.80 -29.51 -16.54
N SER A 34 -7.30 -30.13 -17.61
CA SER A 34 -7.53 -29.63 -18.97
C SER A 34 -9.01 -29.58 -19.36
N GLY A 35 -9.86 -30.35 -18.66
CA GLY A 35 -11.32 -30.28 -18.78
C GLY A 35 -11.91 -28.90 -18.49
N ALA A 36 -11.19 -28.00 -17.82
CA ALA A 36 -11.60 -26.62 -17.60
C ALA A 36 -11.61 -25.78 -18.89
N PHE A 37 -10.97 -26.23 -19.97
CA PHE A 37 -10.84 -25.46 -21.22
C PHE A 37 -11.85 -25.92 -22.29
N SER A 38 -12.36 -24.96 -23.06
CA SER A 38 -13.15 -25.19 -24.28
C SER A 38 -13.34 -23.91 -25.08
N LYS A 39 -13.25 -24.03 -26.42
CA LYS A 39 -13.52 -22.92 -27.34
C LYS A 39 -15.01 -22.70 -27.59
N SER A 40 -15.85 -23.73 -27.45
CA SER A 40 -17.29 -23.66 -27.75
C SER A 40 -18.14 -23.44 -26.49
N ASP A 41 -17.70 -23.95 -25.34
CA ASP A 41 -18.48 -23.91 -24.10
C ASP A 41 -18.25 -22.60 -23.34
N SER A 42 -19.28 -21.78 -23.25
CA SER A 42 -19.24 -20.51 -22.52
C SER A 42 -19.11 -20.69 -21.01
N SER A 43 -19.63 -21.79 -20.45
CA SER A 43 -19.58 -22.04 -19.00
C SER A 43 -18.15 -22.26 -18.52
N LYS A 44 -17.33 -22.98 -19.31
CA LYS A 44 -15.90 -23.19 -19.05
C LYS A 44 -15.10 -21.88 -19.11
N LYS A 45 -15.38 -21.03 -20.10
CA LYS A 45 -14.77 -19.68 -20.19
C LYS A 45 -15.13 -18.80 -18.99
N LEU A 46 -16.39 -18.88 -18.53
CA LEU A 46 -16.83 -18.20 -17.31
C LEU A 46 -16.18 -18.80 -16.06
N GLY A 47 -15.93 -20.11 -16.02
CA GLY A 47 -15.17 -20.77 -14.95
C GLY A 47 -13.76 -20.20 -14.77
N ILE A 48 -13.04 -19.99 -15.89
CA ILE A 48 -11.72 -19.33 -15.86
C ILE A 48 -11.83 -17.91 -15.28
N ALA A 49 -12.80 -17.12 -15.77
CA ALA A 49 -13.03 -15.76 -15.29
C ALA A 49 -13.43 -15.71 -13.80
N LYS A 50 -14.24 -16.68 -13.36
CA LYS A 50 -14.67 -16.86 -11.97
C LYS A 50 -13.48 -17.10 -11.06
N THR A 51 -12.61 -18.05 -11.39
CA THR A 51 -11.41 -18.35 -10.59
C THR A 51 -10.49 -17.13 -10.51
N VAL A 52 -10.14 -16.53 -11.65
CA VAL A 52 -9.23 -15.38 -11.70
C VAL A 52 -9.80 -14.14 -10.98
N SER A 53 -11.09 -13.81 -11.17
CA SER A 53 -11.72 -12.70 -10.46
C SER A 53 -11.80 -12.94 -8.96
N SER A 54 -12.01 -14.19 -8.52
CA SER A 54 -12.09 -14.53 -7.09
C SER A 54 -10.78 -14.28 -6.35
N PHE A 55 -9.63 -14.63 -6.96
CA PHE A 55 -8.32 -14.33 -6.41
C PHE A 55 -8.08 -12.82 -6.35
N ALA A 56 -8.33 -12.10 -7.45
CA ALA A 56 -8.12 -10.66 -7.52
C ALA A 56 -9.01 -9.85 -6.55
N ASN A 57 -10.23 -10.32 -6.28
CA ASN A 57 -11.16 -9.74 -5.31
C ASN A 57 -10.83 -10.08 -3.85
N SER A 58 -9.93 -11.04 -3.65
CA SER A 58 -9.45 -11.47 -2.34
C SER A 58 -7.99 -11.01 -2.18
N ASP A 59 -7.11 -11.89 -1.73
CA ASP A 59 -5.71 -11.58 -1.44
C ASP A 59 -4.73 -12.09 -2.52
N GLY A 60 -5.24 -12.33 -3.73
CA GLY A 60 -4.47 -12.94 -4.81
C GLY A 60 -4.20 -14.43 -4.61
N GLY A 61 -3.49 -15.03 -5.56
CA GLY A 61 -3.13 -16.44 -5.54
C GLY A 61 -2.67 -16.95 -6.89
N ILE A 62 -2.60 -18.28 -7.02
CA ILE A 62 -2.17 -19.01 -8.20
C ILE A 62 -3.23 -20.05 -8.54
N VAL A 63 -3.62 -20.09 -9.81
CA VAL A 63 -4.34 -21.24 -10.37
C VAL A 63 -3.45 -21.96 -11.37
N ILE A 64 -3.36 -23.27 -11.26
CA ILE A 64 -2.60 -24.11 -12.17
C ILE A 64 -3.57 -24.98 -12.98
N TYR A 65 -3.63 -24.70 -14.28
CA TYR A 65 -4.40 -25.49 -15.24
C TYR A 65 -3.53 -26.56 -15.85
N GLY A 66 -4.03 -27.78 -15.92
CA GLY A 66 -3.34 -28.95 -16.44
C GLY A 66 -2.98 -29.99 -15.38
N ILE A 67 -3.59 -29.92 -14.19
CA ILE A 67 -3.41 -30.87 -13.09
C ILE A 67 -4.79 -31.37 -12.65
N ASN A 68 -4.96 -32.69 -12.58
CA ASN A 68 -6.12 -33.30 -11.93
C ASN A 68 -5.97 -33.16 -10.41
N GLU A 69 -7.05 -32.80 -9.75
CA GLU A 69 -7.16 -32.83 -8.30
C GLU A 69 -7.94 -34.07 -7.83
N GLU A 70 -7.54 -34.64 -6.70
CA GLU A 70 -8.28 -35.67 -5.95
C GLU A 70 -8.31 -35.24 -4.48
N GLU A 71 -9.52 -35.14 -3.89
CA GLU A 71 -9.70 -34.64 -2.51
C GLU A 71 -8.95 -33.31 -2.21
N HIS A 72 -8.95 -32.38 -3.17
CA HIS A 72 -8.24 -31.08 -3.09
C HIS A 72 -6.72 -31.18 -3.00
N THR A 73 -6.12 -32.29 -3.46
CA THR A 73 -4.67 -32.46 -3.60
C THR A 73 -4.27 -32.60 -5.07
N ALA A 74 -3.09 -32.09 -5.42
CA ALA A 74 -2.50 -32.33 -6.74
C ALA A 74 -2.23 -33.82 -6.94
N ASN A 75 -2.86 -34.42 -7.95
CA ASN A 75 -2.84 -35.88 -8.13
C ASN A 75 -2.09 -36.34 -9.38
N SER A 76 -2.42 -35.78 -10.55
CA SER A 76 -1.84 -36.24 -11.82
C SER A 76 -1.86 -35.16 -12.89
N LEU A 77 -0.96 -35.28 -13.87
CA LEU A 77 -0.92 -34.36 -15.00
C LEU A 77 -2.12 -34.58 -15.92
N SER A 78 -2.71 -33.48 -16.35
CA SER A 78 -3.83 -33.42 -17.29
C SER A 78 -3.50 -32.38 -18.35
N TYR A 79 -2.54 -32.70 -19.23
CA TYR A 79 -2.01 -31.73 -20.19
C TYR A 79 -3.07 -31.01 -21.01
N ILE A 80 -2.78 -29.75 -21.31
CA ILE A 80 -3.56 -28.88 -22.18
C ILE A 80 -2.81 -28.80 -23.51
N ASP A 81 -3.53 -29.00 -24.62
CA ASP A 81 -2.96 -28.77 -25.94
C ASP A 81 -2.76 -27.26 -26.16
N GLY A 82 -1.52 -26.82 -25.98
CA GLY A 82 -1.13 -25.42 -26.13
C GLY A 82 -1.18 -24.91 -27.58
N ASN A 83 -1.32 -25.79 -28.57
CA ASN A 83 -1.58 -25.39 -29.96
C ASN A 83 -3.04 -24.97 -30.13
N GLU A 84 -3.95 -25.59 -29.38
CA GLU A 84 -5.36 -25.22 -29.38
C GLU A 84 -5.62 -24.05 -28.42
N PHE A 85 -5.15 -24.16 -27.18
CA PHE A 85 -5.43 -23.21 -26.10
C PHE A 85 -4.18 -22.44 -25.72
N THR A 86 -3.78 -21.48 -26.56
CA THR A 86 -2.55 -20.73 -26.35
C THR A 86 -2.61 -19.83 -25.10
N LYS A 87 -1.46 -19.31 -24.68
CA LYS A 87 -1.37 -18.28 -23.61
C LYS A 87 -2.26 -17.08 -23.95
N GLU A 88 -2.17 -16.59 -25.18
CA GLU A 88 -2.91 -15.42 -25.68
C GLU A 88 -4.42 -15.68 -25.69
N TRP A 89 -4.84 -16.92 -25.98
CA TRP A 89 -6.23 -17.31 -25.85
C TRP A 89 -6.70 -17.19 -24.39
N LEU A 90 -5.91 -17.67 -23.43
CA LEU A 90 -6.24 -17.58 -22.01
C LEU A 90 -6.30 -16.10 -21.54
N GLU A 91 -5.33 -15.28 -21.94
CA GLU A 91 -5.33 -13.83 -21.71
C GLU A 91 -6.58 -13.16 -22.30
N GLN A 92 -6.99 -13.54 -23.51
CA GLN A 92 -8.20 -13.03 -24.13
C GLN A 92 -9.45 -13.44 -23.35
N ILE A 93 -9.54 -14.69 -22.89
CA ILE A 93 -10.67 -15.14 -22.07
C ILE A 93 -10.77 -14.32 -20.78
N ILE A 94 -9.66 -14.15 -20.06
CA ILE A 94 -9.61 -13.33 -18.84
C ILE A 94 -10.02 -11.89 -19.15
N GLY A 95 -9.40 -11.27 -20.16
CA GLY A 95 -9.61 -9.87 -20.51
C GLY A 95 -10.98 -9.54 -21.12
N THR A 96 -11.70 -10.53 -21.65
CA THR A 96 -13.04 -10.34 -22.25
C THR A 96 -14.19 -10.77 -21.35
N ASN A 97 -13.96 -11.60 -20.33
CA ASN A 97 -15.03 -12.10 -19.45
C ASN A 97 -15.05 -11.45 -18.06
N ILE A 98 -14.04 -10.62 -17.73
CA ILE A 98 -13.96 -9.87 -16.47
C ILE A 98 -14.11 -8.37 -16.74
N ASN A 99 -15.06 -7.73 -16.06
CA ASN A 99 -15.30 -6.30 -16.10
C ASN A 99 -14.32 -5.59 -15.14
N ARG A 100 -13.76 -4.46 -15.61
CA ARG A 100 -12.58 -3.80 -15.03
C ARG A 100 -11.40 -4.78 -15.10
N ARG A 101 -10.47 -4.56 -16.04
CA ARG A 101 -9.34 -5.50 -16.23
C ARG A 101 -8.50 -5.59 -14.96
N ILE A 102 -8.06 -6.80 -14.63
CA ILE A 102 -7.13 -7.04 -13.53
C ILE A 102 -5.72 -6.76 -14.06
N GLY A 103 -5.01 -5.81 -13.45
CA GLY A 103 -3.61 -5.54 -13.77
C GLY A 103 -2.68 -6.56 -13.13
N GLY A 104 -1.57 -6.88 -13.79
CA GLY A 104 -0.51 -7.74 -13.24
C GLY A 104 -0.81 -9.23 -13.20
N VAL A 105 -1.80 -9.72 -13.96
CA VAL A 105 -1.99 -11.18 -14.14
C VAL A 105 -0.87 -11.73 -15.02
N GLU A 106 -0.13 -12.71 -14.51
CA GLU A 106 0.99 -13.35 -15.22
C GLU A 106 0.62 -14.78 -15.57
N ILE A 107 0.88 -15.17 -16.83
CA ILE A 107 0.60 -16.52 -17.34
C ILE A 107 1.90 -17.14 -17.83
N TYR A 108 2.27 -18.26 -17.21
CA TYR A 108 3.45 -19.05 -17.50
C TYR A 108 3.05 -20.39 -18.15
N PRO A 109 3.26 -20.56 -19.46
CA PRO A 109 3.09 -21.84 -20.13
C PRO A 109 4.31 -22.74 -19.86
N ILE A 110 4.07 -23.87 -19.21
CA ILE A 110 5.08 -24.89 -18.90
C ILE A 110 4.86 -26.05 -19.87
N ARG A 111 5.79 -26.21 -20.82
CA ARG A 111 5.73 -27.27 -21.83
C ARG A 111 6.54 -28.44 -21.33
N PHE A 112 5.91 -29.59 -21.24
CA PHE A 112 6.60 -30.81 -20.84
C PHE A 112 7.32 -31.44 -22.03
N GLU A 113 8.57 -31.84 -21.83
CA GLU A 113 9.40 -32.46 -22.87
C GLU A 113 9.56 -31.58 -24.13
N ASP A 114 9.51 -30.25 -23.96
CA ASP A 114 9.47 -29.27 -25.05
C ASP A 114 8.27 -29.43 -26.02
N ASP A 115 7.24 -30.20 -25.67
CA ASP A 115 6.03 -30.41 -26.48
C ASP A 115 4.92 -29.40 -26.13
N ILE A 116 4.54 -28.57 -27.11
CA ILE A 116 3.47 -27.56 -26.96
C ILE A 116 2.12 -28.23 -26.64
N ALA A 117 1.86 -29.43 -27.18
CA ALA A 117 0.62 -30.15 -26.90
C ALA A 117 0.55 -30.70 -25.46
N LYS A 118 1.70 -30.73 -24.75
CA LYS A 118 1.81 -31.13 -23.35
C LYS A 118 2.05 -29.91 -22.44
N SER A 119 1.13 -28.96 -22.45
CA SER A 119 1.27 -27.73 -21.66
C SER A 119 0.52 -27.79 -20.33
N VAL A 120 1.09 -27.14 -19.32
CA VAL A 120 0.45 -26.74 -18.05
C VAL A 120 0.54 -25.21 -17.96
N TYR A 121 -0.52 -24.54 -17.54
CA TYR A 121 -0.54 -23.08 -17.38
C TYR A 121 -0.58 -22.71 -15.91
N VAL A 122 0.48 -22.04 -15.44
CA VAL A 122 0.48 -21.39 -14.12
C VAL A 122 0.00 -19.95 -14.32
N VAL A 123 -1.09 -19.59 -13.67
CA VAL A 123 -1.65 -18.23 -13.72
C VAL A 123 -1.53 -17.61 -12.33
N LYS A 124 -0.67 -16.61 -12.22
CA LYS A 124 -0.46 -15.83 -11.00
C LYS A 124 -1.35 -14.60 -11.05
N VAL A 125 -2.19 -14.44 -10.03
CA VAL A 125 -3.19 -13.37 -9.94
C VAL A 125 -2.89 -12.53 -8.70
N PRO A 126 -2.50 -11.25 -8.86
CA PRO A 126 -2.26 -10.39 -7.71
C PRO A 126 -3.59 -9.96 -7.06
N PRO A 127 -3.56 -9.57 -5.77
CA PRO A 127 -4.67 -8.83 -5.19
C PRO A 127 -4.87 -7.52 -5.95
N SER A 128 -6.09 -7.24 -6.43
CA SER A 128 -6.30 -6.08 -7.32
C SER A 128 -6.63 -4.81 -6.56
N SER A 129 -5.85 -3.74 -6.73
CA SER A 129 -6.09 -2.43 -6.10
C SER A 129 -7.46 -1.81 -6.43
N ILE A 130 -8.06 -2.23 -7.53
CA ILE A 130 -9.36 -1.73 -8.02
C ILE A 130 -10.48 -2.77 -7.86
N ALA A 131 -10.32 -3.75 -6.98
CA ALA A 131 -11.40 -4.67 -6.62
C ALA A 131 -12.69 -3.91 -6.17
N PRO A 132 -13.88 -4.50 -6.31
CA PRO A 132 -14.14 -5.82 -6.87
C PRO A 132 -14.29 -5.81 -8.41
N HIS A 133 -14.06 -6.98 -8.98
CA HIS A 133 -14.17 -7.35 -10.39
C HIS A 133 -15.38 -8.24 -10.60
N MET A 134 -16.31 -7.77 -11.43
CA MET A 134 -17.50 -8.53 -11.83
C MET A 134 -17.17 -9.34 -13.08
N ILE A 135 -17.72 -10.54 -13.24
CA ILE A 135 -17.61 -11.27 -14.50
C ILE A 135 -18.89 -11.13 -15.34
N LYS A 136 -18.86 -11.64 -16.57
CA LYS A 136 -19.96 -11.52 -17.54
C LYS A 136 -21.32 -12.08 -17.10
N ASP A 137 -21.37 -12.91 -16.06
CA ASP A 137 -22.62 -13.39 -15.46
C ASP A 137 -23.27 -12.39 -14.47
N ASN A 138 -22.69 -11.19 -14.36
CA ASN A 138 -23.08 -10.12 -13.44
C ASN A 138 -22.93 -10.46 -11.95
N LYS A 139 -22.02 -11.37 -11.60
CA LYS A 139 -21.68 -11.70 -10.22
C LYS A 139 -20.24 -11.32 -9.88
N TYR A 140 -20.04 -11.05 -8.61
CA TYR A 140 -18.72 -10.91 -7.99
C TYR A 140 -18.40 -12.21 -7.26
N TYR A 141 -17.17 -12.70 -7.42
CA TYR A 141 -16.70 -13.91 -6.76
C TYR A 141 -15.55 -13.59 -5.81
N GLY A 142 -15.41 -14.35 -4.74
CA GLY A 142 -14.31 -14.28 -3.78
C GLY A 142 -13.90 -15.67 -3.30
N ARG A 143 -12.78 -15.76 -2.57
CA ARG A 143 -12.25 -17.03 -2.06
C ARG A 143 -12.92 -17.41 -0.75
N ARG A 144 -13.38 -18.65 -0.65
CA ARG A 144 -13.81 -19.30 0.59
C ARG A 144 -13.10 -20.65 0.68
N ASN A 145 -12.07 -20.72 1.52
CA ASN A 145 -11.10 -21.81 1.49
C ASN A 145 -10.58 -22.03 0.05
N PHE A 146 -10.70 -23.24 -0.48
CA PHE A 146 -10.25 -23.59 -1.83
C PHE A 146 -11.26 -23.25 -2.95
N GLN A 147 -12.46 -22.74 -2.63
CA GLN A 147 -13.51 -22.48 -3.61
C GLN A 147 -13.67 -21.00 -3.98
N SER A 148 -14.04 -20.76 -5.24
CA SER A 148 -14.57 -19.49 -5.71
C SER A 148 -16.09 -19.47 -5.53
N GLU A 149 -16.59 -18.61 -4.64
CA GLU A 149 -18.02 -18.49 -4.34
C GLU A 149 -18.55 -17.08 -4.65
N PRO A 150 -19.84 -16.94 -5.03
CA PRO A 150 -20.46 -15.63 -5.17
C PRO A 150 -20.38 -14.84 -3.87
N LEU A 151 -20.05 -13.55 -3.98
CA LEU A 151 -20.03 -12.64 -2.85
C LEU A 151 -21.42 -12.10 -2.55
N GLU A 152 -21.74 -11.99 -1.26
CA GLU A 152 -22.95 -11.32 -0.80
C GLU A 152 -22.84 -9.79 -0.96
N GLU A 153 -23.97 -9.08 -1.00
CA GLU A 153 -24.00 -7.61 -1.17
C GLU A 153 -23.08 -6.89 -0.18
N TYR A 154 -23.11 -7.30 1.09
CA TYR A 154 -22.32 -6.65 2.14
C TYR A 154 -20.82 -6.88 1.93
N GLU A 155 -20.42 -8.02 1.36
CA GLU A 155 -19.03 -8.34 1.04
C GLU A 155 -18.56 -7.51 -0.15
N VAL A 156 -19.38 -7.42 -1.20
CA VAL A 156 -19.10 -6.57 -2.37
C VAL A 156 -18.93 -5.11 -1.94
N ARG A 157 -19.88 -4.58 -1.17
CA ARG A 157 -19.80 -3.22 -0.61
C ARG A 157 -18.57 -3.03 0.25
N ARG A 158 -18.21 -4.01 1.09
CA ARG A 158 -16.98 -3.96 1.88
C ARG A 158 -15.73 -3.88 1.00
N ILE A 159 -15.62 -4.70 -0.04
CA ILE A 159 -14.45 -4.71 -0.94
C ILE A 159 -14.32 -3.39 -1.69
N TYR A 160 -15.42 -2.81 -2.17
CA TYR A 160 -15.41 -1.46 -2.76
C TYR A 160 -14.82 -0.41 -1.81
N ASN A 161 -15.10 -0.53 -0.50
CA ASN A 161 -14.62 0.39 0.52
C ASN A 161 -13.25 -0.01 1.11
N GLN A 162 -12.78 -1.24 0.88
CA GLN A 162 -11.55 -1.77 1.49
C GLN A 162 -10.29 -1.19 0.84
N LYS A 163 -10.37 -0.67 -0.40
CA LYS A 163 -9.21 -0.18 -1.17
C LYS A 163 -9.16 1.33 -1.42
N SER A 164 -10.04 2.12 -0.80
CA SER A 164 -9.81 3.55 -0.59
C SER A 164 -9.04 3.82 0.71
N LYS A 165 -8.12 2.93 1.07
CA LYS A 165 -7.16 3.25 2.13
C LYS A 165 -6.13 4.20 1.55
N THR A 166 -6.20 5.42 2.03
CA THR A 166 -5.18 6.44 1.86
C THR A 166 -4.06 6.16 2.85
N GLU A 167 -2.85 6.49 2.45
CA GLU A 167 -1.66 6.43 3.29
C GLU A 167 -0.87 7.69 2.99
N LEU A 168 -0.69 8.50 4.02
CA LEU A 168 0.10 9.72 3.94
C LEU A 168 1.34 9.55 4.80
N ASN A 169 2.42 10.22 4.40
CA ASN A 169 3.66 10.24 5.17
C ASN A 169 4.22 11.66 5.28
N PHE A 170 5.04 11.90 6.30
CA PHE A 170 5.93 13.06 6.29
C PHE A 170 7.06 12.79 5.29
N TRP A 171 7.25 13.70 4.33
CA TRP A 171 8.17 13.45 3.22
C TRP A 171 9.63 13.56 3.64
N TYR A 172 10.02 14.71 4.21
CA TYR A 172 11.37 14.97 4.70
C TYR A 172 11.35 16.03 5.80
N PHE A 173 12.20 15.86 6.82
CA PHE A 173 12.37 16.85 7.89
C PHE A 173 13.68 17.60 7.69
N ASN A 174 13.59 18.91 7.45
CA ASN A 174 14.76 19.78 7.28
C ASN A 174 14.81 20.85 8.37
N PHE A 175 15.31 20.50 9.55
CA PHE A 175 15.55 21.47 10.62
C PHE A 175 16.81 22.28 10.32
N ARG A 176 16.71 23.60 10.39
CA ARG A 176 17.83 24.52 10.16
C ARG A 176 17.85 25.60 11.24
N THR A 177 19.04 26.02 11.65
CA THR A 177 19.19 27.21 12.48
C THR A 177 19.19 28.47 11.62
N MET A 178 18.69 29.57 12.19
CA MET A 178 18.90 30.91 11.68
C MET A 178 19.57 31.76 12.76
N ASP A 179 20.88 31.99 12.60
CA ASP A 179 21.61 32.93 13.45
C ASP A 179 21.36 34.36 13.00
N LYS A 180 20.62 35.13 13.81
CA LYS A 180 20.69 36.60 13.74
C LYS A 180 20.56 37.24 15.12
N LYS A 181 21.56 38.09 15.43
CA LYS A 181 21.43 39.29 16.27
C LYS A 181 20.36 40.20 15.66
N ASP A 182 19.09 39.90 15.88
CA ASP A 182 17.99 40.77 15.44
C ASP A 182 17.85 41.92 16.44
N GLN A 183 18.29 43.12 16.03
CA GLN A 183 17.91 44.43 16.57
C GLN A 183 17.43 44.45 18.05
N GLY A 184 18.32 44.08 18.98
CA GLY A 184 18.07 44.18 20.43
C GLY A 184 17.35 43.01 21.10
N LYS A 185 17.18 41.85 20.42
CA LYS A 185 16.60 40.63 20.99
C LYS A 185 17.66 39.52 21.14
N THR A 186 17.72 38.89 22.31
CA THR A 186 18.61 37.76 22.62
C THR A 186 17.83 36.45 22.63
N TYR A 187 17.55 35.91 21.44
CA TYR A 187 17.34 34.47 21.31
C TYR A 187 18.70 33.85 21.02
N ALA A 188 19.02 32.74 21.68
CA ALA A 188 20.32 32.11 21.52
C ALA A 188 20.35 31.25 20.24
N VAL A 189 19.24 30.58 19.90
CA VAL A 189 19.03 29.87 18.61
C VAL A 189 17.59 30.00 18.14
N LYS A 190 17.37 30.14 16.83
CA LYS A 190 16.06 30.00 16.17
C LYS A 190 16.10 28.81 15.21
N ILE A 191 15.19 27.85 15.38
CA ILE A 191 15.06 26.67 14.51
C ILE A 191 13.86 26.87 13.59
N ILE A 192 14.05 26.60 12.30
CA ILE A 192 13.01 26.60 11.26
C ILE A 192 13.00 25.24 10.55
N TYR A 193 11.85 24.86 10.00
CA TYR A 193 11.69 23.60 9.27
C TYR A 193 10.52 23.69 8.29
N ASP A 194 10.66 22.96 7.19
CA ASP A 194 9.62 22.82 6.18
C ASP A 194 8.63 21.72 6.61
N LEU A 195 7.33 21.95 6.37
CA LEU A 195 6.27 21.01 6.67
C LEU A 195 5.73 20.43 5.36
N ILE A 196 6.25 19.26 4.99
CA ILE A 196 5.94 18.61 3.73
C ILE A 196 5.39 17.21 3.99
N ILE A 197 4.25 16.90 3.38
CA ILE A 197 3.66 15.56 3.41
C ILE A 197 3.54 15.02 1.98
N GLU A 198 3.42 13.71 1.87
CA GLU A 198 3.25 13.01 0.61
C GLU A 198 2.11 12.00 0.73
N ASN A 199 1.29 11.90 -0.31
CA ASN A 199 0.37 10.78 -0.46
C ASN A 199 1.08 9.62 -1.16
N ILE A 200 1.48 8.63 -0.37
CA ILE A 200 2.18 7.43 -0.85
C ILE A 200 1.21 6.31 -1.26
N SER A 201 -0.09 6.57 -1.22
CA SER A 201 -1.12 5.60 -1.59
C SER A 201 -1.63 5.75 -3.02
N SER A 202 -2.38 4.74 -3.47
CA SER A 202 -3.06 4.76 -4.77
C SER A 202 -4.45 5.43 -4.73
N SER A 203 -4.82 6.09 -3.62
CA SER A 203 -6.13 6.73 -3.42
C SER A 203 -6.01 8.22 -3.15
N ILE A 204 -7.01 9.01 -3.55
CA ILE A 204 -7.06 10.44 -3.24
C ILE A 204 -7.46 10.63 -1.78
N GLU A 205 -6.70 11.42 -1.01
CA GLU A 205 -7.07 11.83 0.34
C GLU A 205 -7.69 13.23 0.32
N LYS A 206 -8.82 13.39 1.01
CA LYS A 206 -9.55 14.67 1.10
C LYS A 206 -9.62 15.17 2.54
N ASP A 207 -9.59 14.27 3.50
CA ASP A 207 -9.74 14.56 4.92
C ASP A 207 -8.40 14.31 5.60
N TYR A 208 -7.53 15.33 5.58
CA TYR A 208 -6.23 15.30 6.25
C TYR A 208 -5.93 16.63 6.96
N LYS A 209 -5.03 16.60 7.93
CA LYS A 209 -4.45 17.81 8.54
C LYS A 209 -3.13 17.47 9.22
N VAL A 210 -2.24 18.45 9.33
CA VAL A 210 -1.06 18.35 10.19
C VAL A 210 -1.25 19.23 11.42
N GLU A 211 -0.95 18.70 12.59
CA GLU A 211 -0.79 19.47 13.82
C GLU A 211 0.69 19.50 14.23
N VAL A 212 1.12 20.67 14.68
CA VAL A 212 2.46 20.90 15.22
C VAL A 212 2.31 21.39 16.65
N GLU A 213 2.83 20.63 17.60
CA GLU A 213 2.85 20.97 19.02
C GLU A 213 4.24 21.48 19.39
N VAL A 214 4.34 22.77 19.75
CA VAL A 214 5.58 23.39 20.23
C VAL A 214 5.43 23.68 21.71
N PRO A 215 6.37 23.30 22.58
CA PRO A 215 6.25 23.65 23.98
C PRO A 215 6.25 25.17 24.17
N THR A 216 5.30 25.67 24.95
CA THR A 216 5.00 27.11 25.11
C THR A 216 6.23 27.97 25.45
N PRO A 217 7.21 27.52 26.27
CA PRO A 217 8.43 28.30 26.53
C PRO A 217 9.22 28.65 25.27
N PHE A 218 9.12 27.85 24.20
CA PHE A 218 9.91 27.96 22.98
C PHE A 218 9.17 28.65 21.82
N VAL A 219 8.05 29.32 22.10
CA VAL A 219 7.27 30.09 21.12
C VAL A 219 7.58 31.59 21.29
N ASP A 220 7.80 32.32 20.19
CA ASP A 220 7.97 33.78 20.23
C ASP A 220 6.60 34.49 20.35
N GLU A 221 6.31 35.06 21.52
CA GLU A 221 5.10 35.85 21.78
C GLU A 221 5.07 37.21 21.06
N ARG A 222 6.20 37.71 20.52
CA ARG A 222 6.38 39.11 20.08
C ARG A 222 6.82 39.28 18.63
N GLN A 223 6.86 38.23 17.82
CA GLN A 223 6.95 38.36 16.37
C GLN A 223 5.75 37.72 15.72
N TYR A 224 5.11 38.50 14.85
CA TYR A 224 4.24 38.12 13.73
C TYR A 224 4.49 36.70 13.23
N LEU A 225 3.96 35.70 13.92
CA LEU A 225 3.72 34.42 13.30
C LEU A 225 2.76 34.74 12.16
N LYS A 226 3.11 34.36 10.92
CA LYS A 226 2.15 34.42 9.81
C LYS A 226 0.88 33.59 10.13
N ARG A 227 0.93 32.72 11.15
CA ARG A 227 -0.17 31.91 11.70
C ARG A 227 -0.15 31.87 13.23
N SER A 228 -1.19 32.38 13.88
CA SER A 228 -1.40 32.20 15.33
C SER A 228 -1.64 30.73 15.67
N ALA A 229 -1.29 30.32 16.90
CA ALA A 229 -1.64 28.99 17.41
C ALA A 229 -3.17 28.79 17.33
N THR A 230 -3.58 27.64 16.80
CA THR A 230 -4.99 27.26 16.68
C THR A 230 -5.57 26.89 18.04
N ARG A 231 -4.74 26.26 18.89
CA ARG A 231 -5.08 25.88 20.26
C ARG A 231 -3.87 26.10 21.16
N LYS A 232 -4.10 26.50 22.41
CA LYS A 232 -3.06 26.57 23.45
C LYS A 232 -3.44 25.68 24.61
N THR A 233 -2.46 24.97 25.15
CA THR A 233 -2.57 24.19 26.39
C THR A 233 -1.70 24.84 27.46
N THR A 234 -1.62 24.24 28.65
CA THR A 234 -0.70 24.72 29.70
C THR A 234 0.77 24.53 29.35
N SER A 235 1.10 23.58 28.48
CA SER A 235 2.49 23.22 28.16
C SER A 235 2.88 23.42 26.70
N HIS A 236 1.92 23.44 25.77
CA HIS A 236 2.16 23.51 24.32
C HIS A 236 1.22 24.48 23.61
N ASP A 237 1.77 25.14 22.59
CA ASP A 237 1.03 25.86 21.56
C ASP A 237 0.90 24.94 20.34
N ILE A 238 -0.33 24.79 19.83
CA ILE A 238 -0.68 23.83 18.79
C ILE A 238 -1.12 24.56 17.53
N TYR A 239 -0.48 24.24 16.42
CA TYR A 239 -0.67 24.87 15.11
C TYR A 239 -1.23 23.85 14.12
N THR A 240 -2.36 24.16 13.49
CA THR A 240 -2.99 23.29 12.50
C THR A 240 -2.71 23.74 11.07
N PHE A 241 -2.39 22.80 10.19
CA PHE A 241 -2.13 23.01 8.78
C PHE A 241 -3.07 22.12 7.94
N TYR A 242 -3.90 22.78 7.16
CA TYR A 242 -4.80 22.22 6.16
C TYR A 242 -5.19 23.36 5.20
N ASP A 243 -5.42 23.06 3.92
CA ASP A 243 -5.79 24.07 2.93
C ASP A 243 -7.02 23.73 2.07
N GLY A 244 -7.67 22.58 2.31
CA GLY A 244 -8.91 22.21 1.64
C GLY A 244 -8.73 21.49 0.31
N GLU A 245 -7.51 21.41 -0.22
CA GLU A 245 -7.23 20.77 -1.51
C GLU A 245 -7.04 19.24 -1.31
N PRO A 246 -7.73 18.39 -2.08
CA PRO A 246 -7.46 16.96 -2.10
C PRO A 246 -5.99 16.68 -2.45
N LEU A 247 -5.40 15.68 -1.81
CA LEU A 247 -4.05 15.21 -2.11
C LEU A 247 -4.13 13.99 -3.02
N PHE A 248 -3.73 14.14 -4.27
CA PHE A 248 -3.75 13.07 -5.27
C PHE A 248 -2.62 12.06 -5.06
N GLN A 249 -2.69 10.93 -5.73
CA GLN A 249 -1.71 9.85 -5.63
C GLN A 249 -0.30 10.34 -6.03
N GLY A 250 0.68 10.12 -5.17
CA GLY A 250 2.08 10.55 -5.38
C GLY A 250 2.29 12.06 -5.30
N GLU A 251 1.26 12.84 -4.93
CA GLU A 251 1.38 14.28 -4.78
C GLU A 251 2.08 14.63 -3.46
N VAL A 252 2.98 15.61 -3.54
CA VAL A 252 3.70 16.17 -2.39
C VAL A 252 3.09 17.53 -2.06
N LYS A 253 2.67 17.68 -0.81
CA LYS A 253 2.10 18.92 -0.29
C LYS A 253 3.08 19.64 0.61
N ASP A 254 3.55 20.80 0.15
CA ASP A 254 4.38 21.71 0.91
C ASP A 254 3.52 22.81 1.56
N PHE A 255 3.45 22.82 2.89
CA PHE A 255 2.78 23.86 3.67
C PHE A 255 3.69 25.07 3.97
N GLY A 256 4.93 25.03 3.48
CA GLY A 256 5.99 25.98 3.80
C GLY A 256 6.56 25.73 5.19
N ASN A 257 7.06 26.79 5.82
CA ASN A 257 7.65 26.69 7.15
C ASN A 257 6.59 26.50 8.24
N GLY A 258 6.84 25.56 9.16
CA GLY A 258 6.11 25.44 10.42
C GLY A 258 6.36 26.61 11.39
N PRO A 259 5.75 26.61 12.59
CA PRO A 259 6.09 27.58 13.63
C PRO A 259 7.56 27.44 14.03
N ALA A 260 8.30 28.54 13.98
CA ALA A 260 9.70 28.56 14.39
C ALA A 260 9.82 28.30 15.90
N ILE A 261 10.88 27.59 16.28
CA ILE A 261 11.19 27.26 17.68
C ILE A 261 12.29 28.20 18.15
N PHE A 262 12.07 28.86 19.28
CA PHE A 262 12.95 29.88 19.83
C PHE A 262 13.57 29.40 21.13
N VAL A 263 14.89 29.17 21.10
CA VAL A 263 15.65 28.75 22.27
C VAL A 263 16.35 29.97 22.84
N ALA A 264 15.86 30.46 23.97
CA ALA A 264 16.47 31.55 24.73
C ALA A 264 17.27 30.98 25.91
N ARG A 265 18.28 31.72 26.39
CA ARG A 265 19.10 31.31 27.55
C ARG A 265 18.28 30.97 28.78
N LYS A 266 17.16 31.67 28.99
CA LYS A 266 16.25 31.45 30.13
C LYS A 266 15.51 30.09 30.09
N ASN A 267 15.49 29.42 28.93
CA ASN A 267 14.80 28.15 28.70
C ASN A 267 15.78 26.95 28.64
N MET A 268 17.05 27.14 29.02
CA MET A 268 18.09 26.09 28.88
C MET A 268 17.85 24.89 29.79
N ASP A 269 17.10 25.06 30.88
CA ASP A 269 16.75 23.98 31.81
C ASP A 269 15.54 23.16 31.31
N ASP A 270 14.88 23.58 30.22
CA ASP A 270 13.63 23.02 29.70
C ASP A 270 13.82 22.26 28.36
N LEU A 271 15.08 21.94 27.99
CA LEU A 271 15.39 21.38 26.66
C LEU A 271 14.89 19.94 26.46
N ASP A 272 14.48 19.26 27.52
CA ASP A 272 13.87 17.92 27.51
C ASP A 272 12.39 17.93 27.09
N GLN A 273 11.75 19.10 26.98
CA GLN A 273 10.37 19.21 26.53
C GLN A 273 10.19 18.75 25.07
N ILE A 274 9.03 18.15 24.78
CA ILE A 274 8.77 17.45 23.51
C ILE A 274 8.13 18.39 22.49
N PHE A 275 8.77 18.52 21.34
CA PHE A 275 8.16 18.99 20.11
C PHE A 275 7.53 17.82 19.36
N ARG A 276 6.29 17.98 18.87
CA ARG A 276 5.56 16.91 18.16
C ARG A 276 4.99 17.39 16.83
N LEU A 277 5.11 16.53 15.81
CA LEU A 277 4.38 16.61 14.56
C LEU A 277 3.36 15.47 14.49
N GLN A 278 2.12 15.76 14.13
CA GLN A 278 1.06 14.78 13.96
C GLN A 278 0.36 14.99 12.62
N LEU A 279 0.26 13.95 11.79
CA LEU A 279 -0.51 13.96 10.55
C LEU A 279 -1.72 13.05 10.72
N TYR A 280 -2.89 13.65 10.64
CA TYR A 280 -4.18 12.98 10.66
C TYR A 280 -4.67 12.81 9.23
N TYR A 281 -5.22 11.65 8.90
CA TYR A 281 -5.90 11.39 7.63
C TYR A 281 -7.02 10.35 7.79
N SER A 282 -7.79 10.08 6.74
CA SER A 282 -9.02 9.27 6.82
C SER A 282 -8.81 7.88 7.43
N ASN A 283 -7.63 7.30 7.27
CA ASN A 283 -7.35 5.90 7.60
C ASN A 283 -6.37 5.70 8.76
N ASP A 284 -5.64 6.73 9.19
CA ASP A 284 -4.70 6.63 10.32
C ASP A 284 -4.27 7.99 10.89
N VAL A 285 -3.47 7.94 11.95
CA VAL A 285 -2.73 9.08 12.52
C VAL A 285 -1.27 8.70 12.70
N ILE A 286 -0.36 9.41 12.03
CA ILE A 286 1.09 9.25 12.22
C ILE A 286 1.64 10.41 13.02
N PHE A 287 2.68 10.17 13.83
CA PHE A 287 3.36 11.23 14.57
C PHE A 287 4.87 11.03 14.63
N ARG A 288 5.57 12.13 14.91
CA ARG A 288 7.00 12.18 15.21
C ARG A 288 7.24 13.13 16.37
N GLU A 289 8.19 12.77 17.22
CA GLU A 289 8.54 13.50 18.42
C GLU A 289 10.04 13.69 18.49
N TRP A 290 10.44 14.84 19.00
CA TRP A 290 11.82 15.17 19.35
C TRP A 290 11.79 16.03 20.61
N THR A 291 12.78 15.87 21.47
CA THR A 291 13.08 16.86 22.49
C THR A 291 13.64 18.14 21.83
N ILE A 292 13.52 19.28 22.49
CA ILE A 292 14.15 20.52 21.99
C ILE A 292 15.67 20.34 21.87
N GLN A 293 16.28 19.59 22.78
CA GLN A 293 17.70 19.24 22.69
C GLN A 293 18.02 18.47 21.40
N GLU A 294 17.29 17.40 21.09
CA GLU A 294 17.50 16.63 19.85
C GLU A 294 17.35 17.49 18.61
N LEU A 295 16.41 18.44 18.59
CA LEU A 295 16.27 19.37 17.47
C LEU A 295 17.48 20.28 17.31
N ILE A 296 18.07 20.77 18.40
CA ILE A 296 19.31 21.56 18.34
C ILE A 296 20.45 20.71 17.77
N GLU A 297 20.59 19.47 18.24
CA GLU A 297 21.62 18.53 17.78
C GLU A 297 21.46 18.20 16.29
N ILE A 298 20.23 17.97 15.80
CA ILE A 298 19.93 17.73 14.38
C ILE A 298 20.33 18.92 13.50
N THR A 299 20.24 20.15 14.02
CA THR A 299 20.69 21.34 13.29
C THR A 299 22.21 21.54 13.27
N GLU A 300 22.97 20.61 13.86
CA GLU A 300 24.44 20.68 14.04
C GLU A 300 24.91 21.93 14.80
N TYR A 301 24.01 22.58 15.56
CA TYR A 301 24.35 23.78 16.33
C TYR A 301 25.13 23.43 17.60
N ASN A 302 26.19 24.18 17.89
CA ASN A 302 27.03 23.94 19.05
C ASN A 302 26.34 24.38 20.36
N LEU A 303 25.85 23.41 21.14
CA LEU A 303 25.20 23.64 22.44
C LEU A 303 26.06 24.47 23.42
N TYR A 304 27.40 24.41 23.34
CA TYR A 304 28.27 25.21 24.22
C TYR A 304 28.22 26.72 23.90
N GLU A 305 27.79 27.11 22.70
CA GLU A 305 27.60 28.51 22.33
C GLU A 305 26.33 29.11 22.93
N LEU A 306 25.33 28.29 23.29
CA LEU A 306 24.14 28.72 24.04
C LEU A 306 24.46 29.13 25.49
N GLN A 307 25.51 28.55 26.07
CA GLN A 307 25.89 28.72 27.49
C GLN A 307 26.81 29.94 27.74
N ARG A 308 27.46 30.48 26.70
CA ARG A 308 28.24 31.73 26.74
C ARG A 308 27.34 32.92 26.48
#